data_AF-A0A955DSI9-F1
#
_entry.id   AF-A0A955DSI9-F1
#
_cell.length_a   1.000
_cell.length_b   1.000
_cell.length_c   1.000
_cell.angle_alpha   90.00
_cell.angle_beta   90.00
_cell.angle_gamma   90.00
#
_symmetry.space_group_name_H-M   'P 1'
#
loop_
_entity.id
_entity.type
_entity.pdbx_description
1 polymer ?
#
loop_
_entity_poly.entity_id
_entity_poly.type
_entity_poly.pdbx_seq_one_letter_code
_entity_poly.pdbx_strand_id
1 'polypeptide(L)'
;DTPGASFDATFSDLQGWTPDLGGDGNLGDDPDFVDPAGADGLPGTIDDDLHLARFSPCIDAGNNLLVPEDIRFDLDLDPRFLDDPEVDDTGVGTPPVTDIGADERRPEAACAVDLNGDGLVDVFDILEFLEAFEKQNPAADWNGDTVLDIFDVTAFLGDFTVGCT
;
A
#
# COMPACT_ATOMS: atom_id res chain seq x y z
N ASP A 1 -26.70 14.14 -34.51
CA ASP A 1 -25.72 13.92 -33.42
C ASP A 1 -25.37 15.24 -32.77
N THR A 2 -25.88 15.46 -31.57
CA THR A 2 -25.23 16.37 -30.62
C THR A 2 -23.88 15.75 -30.27
N PRO A 3 -22.76 16.51 -30.26
CA PRO A 3 -21.51 16.00 -29.72
C PRO A 3 -21.81 15.43 -28.33
N GLY A 4 -21.42 14.18 -28.08
CA GLY A 4 -21.53 13.58 -26.76
C GLY A 4 -20.88 14.51 -25.74
N ALA A 5 -21.44 14.59 -24.53
CA ALA A 5 -20.86 15.39 -23.47
C ALA A 5 -19.37 15.03 -23.30
N SER A 6 -18.52 16.05 -23.21
CA SER A 6 -17.12 15.89 -22.81
C SER A 6 -17.09 15.31 -21.41
N PHE A 7 -16.34 14.24 -21.20
CA PHE A 7 -16.04 13.71 -19.87
C PHE A 7 -14.63 14.17 -19.51
N ASP A 8 -14.54 15.11 -18.57
CA ASP A 8 -13.27 15.70 -18.14
C ASP A 8 -12.79 14.99 -16.87
N ALA A 9 -12.54 13.68 -16.94
CA ALA A 9 -11.87 12.98 -15.85
C ALA A 9 -10.36 13.14 -15.96
N THR A 10 -9.72 13.30 -14.82
CA THR A 10 -8.27 13.37 -14.66
C THR A 10 -7.91 12.69 -13.34
N PHE A 11 -6.74 12.06 -13.25
CA PHE A 11 -6.28 11.39 -12.02
C PHE A 11 -7.31 10.42 -11.45
N SER A 12 -7.85 9.58 -12.32
CA SER A 12 -8.85 8.56 -12.01
C SER A 12 -8.46 7.24 -12.65
N ASP A 13 -8.69 6.13 -11.95
CA ASP A 13 -8.61 4.81 -12.56
C ASP A 13 -9.98 4.41 -13.10
N LEU A 14 -10.01 4.16 -14.40
CA LEU A 14 -11.25 4.07 -15.16
C LEU A 14 -11.20 2.81 -16.03
N GLN A 15 -12.09 1.86 -15.74
CA GLN A 15 -12.19 0.63 -16.50
C GLN A 15 -12.32 0.89 -18.02
N GLY A 16 -11.38 0.34 -18.80
CA GLY A 16 -11.36 0.48 -20.24
C GLY A 16 -10.84 1.83 -20.74
N TRP A 17 -10.25 2.65 -19.87
CA TRP A 17 -9.55 3.85 -20.29
C TRP A 17 -8.33 3.50 -21.15
N THR A 18 -8.06 4.38 -22.10
CA THR A 18 -6.84 4.35 -22.90
C THR A 18 -6.38 5.79 -23.10
N PRO A 19 -5.08 6.04 -23.35
CA PRO A 19 -4.57 7.39 -23.58
C PRO A 19 -5.30 8.18 -24.69
N ASP A 20 -5.88 7.49 -25.68
CA ASP A 20 -6.63 8.09 -26.78
C ASP A 20 -7.95 8.77 -26.33
N LEU A 21 -8.45 8.43 -25.14
CA LEU A 21 -9.63 9.06 -24.53
C LEU A 21 -9.31 10.40 -23.84
N GLY A 22 -8.02 10.69 -23.64
CA GLY A 22 -7.56 11.91 -22.98
C GLY A 22 -7.81 11.92 -21.47
N GLY A 23 -7.62 13.10 -20.89
CA GLY A 23 -7.59 13.31 -19.43
C GLY A 23 -6.21 12.98 -18.85
N ASP A 24 -5.62 13.96 -18.17
CA ASP A 24 -4.29 13.82 -17.58
C ASP A 24 -4.32 12.88 -16.36
N GLY A 25 -3.31 12.04 -16.23
CA GLY A 25 -3.11 11.17 -15.05
C GLY A 25 -4.17 10.08 -14.86
N ASN A 26 -5.04 9.83 -15.84
CA ASN A 26 -5.95 8.70 -15.75
C ASN A 26 -5.21 7.37 -15.94
N LEU A 27 -5.70 6.35 -15.26
CA LEU A 27 -5.29 4.96 -15.38
C LEU A 27 -6.45 4.15 -15.98
N GLY A 28 -6.13 2.99 -16.53
CA GLY A 28 -7.12 2.01 -16.99
C GLY A 28 -6.70 0.59 -16.67
N ASP A 29 -5.86 0.45 -15.65
CA ASP A 29 -5.30 -0.81 -15.17
C ASP A 29 -6.24 -1.42 -14.12
N ASP A 30 -5.86 -2.55 -13.52
CA ASP A 30 -6.56 -3.08 -12.35
C ASP A 30 -6.13 -2.25 -11.12
N PRO A 31 -7.04 -1.70 -10.31
CA PRO A 31 -6.67 -1.00 -9.09
C PRO A 31 -6.06 -1.91 -8.03
N ASP A 32 -6.06 -3.24 -8.23
CA ASP A 32 -5.48 -4.23 -7.32
C ASP A 32 -6.06 -4.09 -5.90
N PHE A 33 -7.39 -4.11 -5.77
CA PHE A 33 -8.04 -4.15 -4.46
C PHE A 33 -7.75 -5.45 -3.72
N VAL A 34 -7.65 -5.40 -2.39
CA VAL A 34 -7.33 -6.56 -1.53
C VAL A 34 -8.34 -7.70 -1.68
N ASP A 35 -9.64 -7.42 -1.54
CA ASP A 35 -10.72 -8.40 -1.76
C ASP A 35 -12.03 -7.71 -2.17
N PRO A 36 -12.16 -7.28 -3.45
CA PRO A 36 -13.27 -6.43 -3.89
C PRO A 36 -14.65 -7.11 -3.95
N ALA A 37 -14.73 -8.40 -3.61
CA ALA A 37 -15.99 -9.14 -3.52
C ALA A 37 -16.19 -9.80 -2.14
N GLY A 38 -15.26 -9.57 -1.21
CA GLY A 38 -15.32 -10.06 0.14
C GLY A 38 -15.46 -11.57 0.30
N ALA A 39 -15.79 -11.96 1.53
CA ALA A 39 -15.93 -13.35 1.94
C ALA A 39 -17.12 -14.06 1.26
N ASP A 40 -18.16 -13.33 0.86
CA ASP A 40 -19.33 -13.89 0.18
C ASP A 40 -19.17 -14.01 -1.36
N GLY A 41 -18.12 -13.38 -1.91
CA GLY A 41 -17.79 -13.40 -3.34
C GLY A 41 -18.73 -12.57 -4.20
N LEU A 42 -19.49 -11.64 -3.61
CA LEU A 42 -20.39 -10.72 -4.31
C LEU A 42 -19.93 -9.27 -4.12
N PRO A 43 -19.53 -8.56 -5.19
CA PRO A 43 -19.13 -7.16 -5.06
C PRO A 43 -20.32 -6.25 -4.73
N GLY A 44 -20.03 -5.17 -4.04
CA GLY A 44 -20.99 -4.16 -3.58
C GLY A 44 -21.67 -4.50 -2.26
N THR A 45 -21.10 -5.41 -1.47
CA THR A 45 -21.59 -5.80 -0.15
C THR A 45 -20.76 -5.13 0.95
N ILE A 46 -21.07 -5.43 2.22
CA ILE A 46 -20.39 -4.80 3.36
C ILE A 46 -19.05 -5.47 3.71
N ASP A 47 -18.79 -6.65 3.12
CA ASP A 47 -17.56 -7.41 3.31
C ASP A 47 -16.54 -7.18 2.20
N ASP A 48 -16.83 -6.32 1.22
CA ASP A 48 -15.83 -5.87 0.24
C ASP A 48 -14.67 -5.17 0.96
N ASP A 49 -13.45 -5.54 0.55
CA ASP A 49 -12.23 -4.84 0.91
C ASP A 49 -11.69 -4.12 -0.32
N LEU A 50 -11.99 -2.82 -0.39
CA LEU A 50 -11.59 -1.92 -1.48
C LEU A 50 -10.31 -1.12 -1.15
N HIS A 51 -9.56 -1.52 -0.13
CA HIS A 51 -8.22 -0.98 0.06
C HIS A 51 -7.33 -1.39 -1.10
N LEU A 52 -6.41 -0.51 -1.48
CA LEU A 52 -5.37 -0.81 -2.47
C LEU A 52 -4.39 -1.83 -1.88
N ALA A 53 -4.09 -2.88 -2.65
CA ALA A 53 -3.01 -3.81 -2.30
C ALA A 53 -1.64 -3.18 -2.58
N ARG A 54 -0.59 -3.77 -2.00
CA ARG A 54 0.81 -3.37 -2.21
C ARG A 54 1.14 -3.32 -3.71
N PHE A 55 1.80 -2.25 -4.14
CA PHE A 55 2.18 -1.98 -5.54
C PHE A 55 1.01 -1.75 -6.52
N SER A 56 -0.21 -1.52 -6.02
CA SER A 56 -1.31 -1.04 -6.85
C SER A 56 -0.87 0.17 -7.70
N PRO A 57 -1.29 0.26 -8.98
CA PRO A 57 -0.95 1.40 -9.83
C PRO A 57 -1.62 2.70 -9.35
N CYS A 58 -2.59 2.62 -8.44
CA CYS A 58 -3.30 3.77 -7.88
C CYS A 58 -2.57 4.44 -6.71
N ILE A 59 -1.53 3.79 -6.15
CA ILE A 59 -0.73 4.32 -5.05
C ILE A 59 0.15 5.47 -5.54
N ASP A 60 0.19 6.57 -4.78
CA ASP A 60 0.98 7.78 -5.03
C ASP A 60 0.80 8.34 -6.46
N ALA A 61 -0.39 8.12 -7.05
CA ALA A 61 -0.69 8.43 -8.45
C ALA A 61 -1.70 9.59 -8.63
N GLY A 62 -2.27 10.12 -7.55
CA GLY A 62 -3.30 11.14 -7.57
C GLY A 62 -2.78 12.57 -7.79
N ASN A 63 -3.64 13.55 -7.55
CA ASN A 63 -3.30 14.97 -7.71
C ASN A 63 -3.66 15.78 -6.47
N ASN A 64 -2.62 16.16 -5.72
CA ASN A 64 -2.74 16.93 -4.47
C ASN A 64 -3.39 18.30 -4.69
N LEU A 65 -3.34 18.85 -5.91
CA LEU A 65 -3.96 20.14 -6.24
C LEU A 65 -5.48 20.04 -6.43
N LEU A 66 -6.01 18.83 -6.62
CA LEU A 66 -7.44 18.57 -6.76
C LEU A 66 -8.10 18.18 -5.43
N VAL A 67 -7.32 17.85 -4.40
CA VAL A 67 -7.82 17.58 -3.05
C VAL A 67 -8.30 18.89 -2.41
N PRO A 68 -9.59 19.05 -2.08
CA PRO A 68 -10.08 20.25 -1.42
C PRO A 68 -9.44 20.46 -0.05
N GLU A 69 -9.21 21.72 0.32
CA GLU A 69 -8.57 22.09 1.59
C GLU A 69 -9.37 21.71 2.84
N ASP A 70 -10.57 21.16 2.76
CA ASP A 70 -11.33 20.66 3.92
C ASP A 70 -11.32 19.13 4.04
N ILE A 71 -10.81 18.43 3.02
CA ILE A 71 -10.58 16.99 3.08
C ILE A 71 -9.20 16.78 3.74
N ARG A 72 -9.22 16.12 4.88
CA ARG A 72 -8.04 15.82 5.70
C ARG A 72 -7.80 14.33 5.86
N PHE A 73 -8.84 13.55 5.69
CA PHE A 73 -8.81 12.11 5.91
C PHE A 73 -9.53 11.37 4.80
N ASP A 74 -9.16 10.10 4.63
CA ASP A 74 -9.85 9.14 3.78
C ASP A 74 -11.03 8.45 4.50
N LEU A 75 -11.50 7.30 4.00
CA LEU A 75 -12.66 6.60 4.55
C LEU A 75 -12.32 5.92 5.89
N ASP A 76 -11.08 5.45 6.06
CA ASP A 76 -10.57 4.81 7.27
C ASP A 76 -9.95 5.77 8.29
N LEU A 77 -10.11 7.07 8.04
CA LEU A 77 -9.66 8.18 8.88
C LEU A 77 -8.13 8.36 8.91
N ASP A 78 -7.42 7.86 7.92
CA ASP A 78 -6.01 8.15 7.69
C ASP A 78 -5.81 9.51 7.06
N PRO A 79 -4.65 10.15 7.27
CA PRO A 79 -4.33 11.38 6.56
C PRO A 79 -4.48 11.18 5.06
N ARG A 80 -5.21 12.09 4.37
CA ARG A 80 -5.41 12.06 2.91
C ARG A 80 -4.12 12.21 2.06
N PHE A 81 -2.98 12.32 2.73
CA PHE A 81 -1.67 12.36 2.11
C PHE A 81 -0.78 11.46 2.96
N LEU A 82 -0.61 10.21 2.52
CA LEU A 82 0.13 9.18 3.23
C LEU A 82 1.08 8.52 2.24
N ASP A 83 2.38 8.64 2.49
CA ASP A 83 3.44 8.16 1.62
C ASP A 83 3.53 6.63 1.67
N ASP A 84 3.56 5.93 0.53
CA ASP A 84 4.07 4.56 0.44
C ASP A 84 5.52 4.59 -0.11
N PRO A 85 6.55 4.48 0.76
CA PRO A 85 7.95 4.66 0.35
C PRO A 85 8.47 3.55 -0.58
N GLU A 86 7.70 2.48 -0.81
CA GLU A 86 8.05 1.39 -1.71
C GLU A 86 7.55 1.62 -3.14
N VAL A 87 6.70 2.62 -3.36
CA VAL A 87 6.14 3.00 -4.66
C VAL A 87 6.73 4.34 -5.09
N ASP A 88 7.01 4.49 -6.39
CA ASP A 88 7.47 5.77 -6.93
C ASP A 88 6.28 6.75 -7.04
N ASP A 89 6.46 7.99 -6.57
CA ASP A 89 5.49 9.09 -6.79
C ASP A 89 5.26 9.32 -8.29
N THR A 90 4.09 8.92 -8.81
CA THR A 90 3.70 9.16 -10.22
C THR A 90 2.70 10.28 -10.40
N GLY A 91 2.05 10.70 -9.31
CA GLY A 91 1.04 11.76 -9.30
C GLY A 91 1.59 13.18 -9.36
N VAL A 92 0.73 14.14 -9.07
CA VAL A 92 1.03 15.58 -9.13
C VAL A 92 0.87 16.24 -7.77
N GLY A 93 1.96 16.80 -7.25
CA GLY A 93 1.95 17.48 -5.97
C GLY A 93 3.34 17.58 -5.36
N THR A 94 3.41 18.13 -4.15
CA THR A 94 4.56 17.92 -3.28
C THR A 94 4.30 16.67 -2.46
N PRO A 95 5.23 15.69 -2.43
CA PRO A 95 5.08 14.50 -1.60
C PRO A 95 4.82 14.83 -0.12
N PRO A 96 4.03 14.02 0.60
CA PRO A 96 3.38 12.78 0.13
C PRO A 96 2.29 13.03 -0.93
N VAL A 97 2.24 12.18 -1.95
CA VAL A 97 1.21 12.24 -3.00
C VAL A 97 -0.03 11.49 -2.49
N THR A 98 -1.21 11.86 -2.97
CA THR A 98 -2.46 11.15 -2.64
C THR A 98 -2.66 9.97 -3.57
N ASP A 99 -3.27 8.91 -3.07
CA ASP A 99 -3.72 7.81 -3.90
C ASP A 99 -4.93 8.19 -4.76
N ILE A 100 -5.09 7.46 -5.87
CA ILE A 100 -6.31 7.51 -6.67
C ILE A 100 -7.37 6.66 -5.96
N GLY A 101 -8.39 7.32 -5.43
CA GLY A 101 -9.52 6.64 -4.81
C GLY A 101 -10.03 7.32 -3.55
N ALA A 102 -10.84 6.56 -2.82
CA ALA A 102 -11.39 6.97 -1.54
C ALA A 102 -10.38 6.82 -0.40
N ASP A 103 -9.55 5.78 -0.46
CA ASP A 103 -8.59 5.38 0.58
C ASP A 103 -7.15 5.60 0.17
N GLU A 104 -6.34 5.96 1.16
CA GLU A 104 -4.89 5.98 1.04
C GLU A 104 -4.36 4.61 1.51
N ARG A 105 -3.44 4.06 0.76
CA ARG A 105 -2.68 2.90 1.16
C ARG A 105 -1.85 3.29 2.37
N ARG A 106 -2.20 2.72 3.52
CA ARG A 106 -1.25 2.63 4.62
C ARG A 106 -0.14 1.70 4.16
N PRO A 107 1.11 2.14 3.96
CA PRO A 107 2.20 1.17 3.98
C PRO A 107 2.06 0.39 5.29
N GLU A 108 2.00 -0.96 5.25
CA GLU A 108 2.06 -1.74 6.49
C GLU A 108 3.27 -1.20 7.23
N ALA A 109 3.04 -0.59 8.40
CA ALA A 109 4.05 0.20 9.09
C ALA A 109 5.30 -0.65 9.23
N ALA A 110 6.31 -0.42 8.38
CA ALA A 110 7.41 -1.32 8.06
C ALA A 110 7.56 -2.38 9.13
N CYS A 111 6.77 -3.45 9.01
CA CYS A 111 6.60 -4.34 10.13
C CYS A 111 7.88 -5.12 10.17
N ALA A 112 8.81 -4.72 11.03
CA ALA A 112 10.17 -5.24 10.96
C ALA A 112 10.17 -6.78 10.98
N VAL A 113 9.18 -7.36 11.65
CA VAL A 113 8.97 -8.80 11.80
C VAL A 113 8.24 -9.49 10.65
N ASP A 114 7.66 -8.76 9.69
CA ASP A 114 7.22 -9.28 8.38
C ASP A 114 8.42 -9.25 7.43
N LEU A 115 9.19 -10.35 7.45
CA LEU A 115 10.48 -10.44 6.77
C LEU A 115 10.35 -10.87 5.32
N ASN A 116 9.29 -11.59 4.97
CA ASN A 116 9.04 -11.99 3.59
C ASN A 116 8.21 -10.95 2.82
N GLY A 117 7.63 -9.96 3.52
CA GLY A 117 6.88 -8.85 2.97
C GLY A 117 5.53 -9.26 2.39
N ASP A 118 4.91 -10.30 2.95
CA ASP A 118 3.62 -10.83 2.50
C ASP A 118 2.41 -10.24 3.25
N GLY A 119 2.66 -9.35 4.20
CA GLY A 119 1.64 -8.65 4.98
C GLY A 119 1.11 -9.44 6.17
N LEU A 120 1.62 -10.65 6.42
CA LEU A 120 1.25 -11.49 7.56
C LEU A 120 2.47 -11.75 8.44
N VAL A 121 2.33 -11.53 9.76
CA VAL A 121 3.34 -11.98 10.72
C VAL A 121 3.05 -13.43 11.09
N ASP A 122 3.76 -14.36 10.46
CA ASP A 122 3.55 -15.79 10.66
C ASP A 122 4.85 -16.61 10.70
N VAL A 123 4.72 -17.95 10.60
CA VAL A 123 5.89 -18.83 10.69
C VAL A 123 6.88 -18.64 9.54
N PHE A 124 6.46 -18.13 8.39
CA PHE A 124 7.32 -17.88 7.24
C PHE A 124 8.32 -16.76 7.52
N ASP A 125 7.99 -15.76 8.33
CA ASP A 125 8.96 -14.74 8.77
C ASP A 125 10.02 -15.31 9.71
N ILE A 126 9.61 -16.21 10.61
CA ILE A 126 10.55 -16.92 11.47
C ILE A 126 11.53 -17.73 10.61
N LEU A 127 11.05 -18.36 9.54
CA LEU A 127 11.91 -19.12 8.63
C LEU A 127 12.90 -18.20 7.89
N GLU A 128 12.46 -17.03 7.43
CA GLU A 128 13.33 -16.04 6.78
C GLU A 128 14.40 -15.52 7.75
N PHE A 129 14.02 -15.20 9.00
CA PHE A 129 14.97 -14.81 10.05
C PHE A 129 16.02 -15.90 10.31
N LEU A 130 15.59 -17.16 10.47
CA LEU A 130 16.51 -18.27 10.72
C LEU A 130 17.46 -18.52 9.55
N GLU A 131 16.99 -18.36 8.31
CA GLU A 131 17.83 -18.44 7.11
C GLU A 131 18.88 -17.32 7.09
N ALA A 132 18.50 -16.09 7.44
CA ALA A 132 19.41 -14.96 7.57
C ALA A 132 20.44 -15.20 8.70
N PHE A 133 20.02 -15.75 9.84
CA PHE A 133 20.86 -16.05 10.99
C PHE A 133 21.92 -17.13 10.67
N GLU A 134 21.50 -18.22 10.02
CA GLU A 134 22.40 -19.30 9.58
C GLU A 134 23.43 -18.82 8.55
N LYS A 135 23.05 -17.87 7.68
CA LYS A 135 23.94 -17.26 6.68
C LYS A 135 24.84 -16.17 7.24
N GLN A 136 24.72 -15.83 8.53
CA GLN A 136 25.44 -14.69 9.14
C GLN A 136 25.14 -13.37 8.40
N ASN A 137 23.91 -13.21 7.92
CA ASN A 137 23.46 -11.98 7.27
C ASN A 137 23.34 -10.87 8.34
N PRO A 138 23.90 -9.67 8.11
CA PRO A 138 23.72 -8.53 9.01
C PRO A 138 22.26 -8.16 9.29
N ALA A 139 21.32 -8.54 8.41
CA ALA A 139 19.89 -8.35 8.65
C ALA A 139 19.35 -9.14 9.87
N ALA A 140 20.07 -10.18 10.33
CA ALA A 140 19.69 -10.96 11.50
C ALA A 140 20.25 -10.40 12.82
N ASP A 141 21.09 -9.34 12.79
CA ASP A 141 21.52 -8.57 13.98
C ASP A 141 20.35 -7.69 14.45
N TRP A 142 19.40 -8.32 15.13
CA TRP A 142 18.11 -7.73 15.45
C TRP A 142 18.21 -6.68 16.56
N ASN A 143 19.12 -6.89 17.51
CA ASN A 143 19.30 -5.95 18.62
C ASN A 143 20.30 -4.82 18.26
N GLY A 144 20.97 -4.91 17.10
CA GLY A 144 21.87 -3.90 16.56
C GLY A 144 23.20 -3.78 17.29
N ASP A 145 23.63 -4.81 18.02
CA ASP A 145 24.87 -4.80 18.80
C ASP A 145 26.10 -5.26 18.01
N THR A 146 25.93 -5.57 16.72
CA THR A 146 26.96 -6.01 15.77
C THR A 146 27.49 -7.43 16.01
N VAL A 147 26.87 -8.17 16.93
CA VAL A 147 27.23 -9.55 17.28
C VAL A 147 26.03 -10.45 17.08
N LEU A 148 26.08 -11.26 16.02
CA LEU A 148 25.01 -12.21 15.75
C LEU A 148 25.03 -13.39 16.75
N ASP A 149 24.13 -13.38 17.72
CA ASP A 149 24.01 -14.40 18.76
C ASP A 149 22.57 -14.67 19.22
N ILE A 150 22.40 -15.41 20.33
CA ILE A 150 21.07 -15.80 20.82
C ILE A 150 20.22 -14.61 21.29
N PHE A 151 20.85 -13.48 21.60
CA PHE A 151 20.13 -12.27 22.00
C PHE A 151 19.39 -11.64 20.81
N ASP A 152 19.85 -11.82 19.56
CA ASP A 152 19.10 -11.43 18.37
C ASP A 152 17.84 -12.27 18.19
N VAL A 153 17.98 -13.59 18.34
CA VAL A 153 16.84 -14.52 18.27
C VAL A 153 15.79 -14.15 19.32
N THR A 154 16.25 -13.79 20.53
CA THR A 154 15.35 -13.43 21.62
C THR A 154 14.70 -12.07 21.39
N ALA A 155 15.42 -11.11 20.79
CA ALA A 155 14.88 -9.80 20.42
C ALA A 155 13.83 -9.93 19.30
N PHE A 156 14.15 -10.66 18.23
CA PHE A 156 13.23 -10.96 17.13
C PHE A 156 11.95 -11.63 17.64
N LEU A 157 12.06 -12.69 18.45
CA LEU A 157 10.88 -13.36 19.00
C LEU A 157 10.07 -12.46 19.94
N GLY A 158 10.74 -11.51 20.62
CA GLY A 158 10.06 -10.48 21.41
C GLY A 158 9.15 -9.63 20.54
N ASP A 159 9.71 -9.04 19.48
CA ASP A 159 8.96 -8.20 18.53
C ASP A 159 7.91 -9.01 17.76
N PHE A 160 8.23 -10.26 17.37
CA PHE A 160 7.31 -11.15 16.66
C PHE A 160 6.04 -11.42 17.48
N THR A 161 6.16 -11.56 18.81
CA THR A 161 4.98 -11.74 19.68
C THR A 161 4.16 -10.46 19.89
N VAL A 162 4.73 -9.30 19.59
CA VAL A 162 4.01 -8.02 19.57
C VAL A 162 3.25 -7.87 18.25
N GLY A 163 3.82 -8.34 17.14
CA GLY A 163 3.27 -8.20 15.79
C GLY A 163 3.45 -6.78 15.24
N CYS A 164 2.75 -6.46 14.14
CA CYS A 164 2.70 -5.11 13.60
C CYS A 164 1.71 -4.24 14.40
N THR A 165 2.06 -3.00 14.71
CA THR A 165 1.21 -2.04 15.44
C THR A 165 0.68 -0.93 14.55
#